data_AF-A0A6J6XB64-F1
#
_entry.id   AF-A0A6J6XB64-F1
#
_cell.length_a   1.000
_cell.length_b   1.000
_cell.length_c   1.000
_cell.angle_alpha   90.00
_cell.angle_beta   90.00
_cell.angle_gamma   90.00
#
_symmetry.space_group_name_H-M   'P 1'
#
loop_
_entity.id
_entity.type
_entity.pdbx_description
1 polymer ?
#
loop_
_entity_poly.entity_id
_entity_poly.type
_entity_poly.pdbx_seq_one_letter_code
_entity_poly.pdbx_strand_id
1 'polypeptide(L)'
;MYEQVSEFVGIRESNTDLKIRMFPGDYGNAQRQAIVAAKPDAQFGNSGDIFDQYSVSRIVFHSYLGTSWLETLGINTPTICFYDPDAYKFRSDAKPLIDALTQVGILHTSGKSAAIHANKIDGNVQRWWLSTDVQLARTNFTEKFANFSTEWKSQWHREFSELLKS
;
A
#
# COMPACT_ATOMS: atom_id res chain seq x y z
N MET A 1 9.73 10.65 -6.70
CA MET A 1 8.82 9.50 -6.95
C MET A 1 9.47 8.38 -7.76
N TYR A 2 10.00 8.61 -8.96
CA TYR A 2 10.54 7.53 -9.81
C TYR A 2 11.76 6.81 -9.20
N GLU A 3 12.69 7.55 -8.60
CA GLU A 3 13.87 6.99 -7.93
C GLU A 3 13.51 6.02 -6.81
N GLN A 4 12.46 6.30 -6.04
CA GLN A 4 12.00 5.46 -4.94
C GLN A 4 11.57 4.07 -5.44
N VAL A 5 10.92 4.00 -6.61
CA VAL A 5 10.48 2.73 -7.19
C VAL A 5 11.65 1.93 -7.72
N SER A 6 12.58 2.58 -8.43
CA SER A 6 13.81 1.94 -8.91
C SER A 6 14.66 1.40 -7.77
N GLU A 7 14.81 2.17 -6.68
CA GLU A 7 15.54 1.75 -5.48
C GLU A 7 14.87 0.54 -4.82
N PHE A 8 13.53 0.57 -4.67
CA PHE A 8 12.77 -0.56 -4.13
C PHE A 8 13.01 -1.83 -4.97
N VAL A 9 12.83 -1.73 -6.29
CA VAL A 9 12.93 -2.88 -7.20
C VAL A 9 14.36 -3.43 -7.26
N GLY A 10 15.38 -2.55 -7.19
CA GLY A 10 16.79 -2.96 -7.22
C GLY A 10 17.27 -3.66 -5.93
N ILE A 11 16.72 -3.31 -4.77
CA ILE A 11 17.09 -3.91 -3.47
C ILE A 11 16.30 -5.19 -3.19
N ARG A 12 15.13 -5.35 -3.78
CA ARG A 12 14.27 -6.52 -3.56
C ARG A 12 14.95 -7.81 -4.03
N GLU A 13 15.27 -8.69 -3.08
CA GLU A 13 16.06 -9.91 -3.31
C GLU A 13 15.22 -11.08 -3.84
N SER A 14 13.93 -11.11 -3.52
CA SER A 14 13.10 -12.27 -3.85
C SER A 14 12.94 -12.45 -5.36
N ASN A 15 13.17 -13.69 -5.79
CA ASN A 15 13.00 -14.14 -7.17
C ASN A 15 11.53 -14.49 -7.52
N THR A 16 10.57 -14.32 -6.59
CA THR A 16 9.15 -14.48 -6.92
C THR A 16 8.69 -13.35 -7.83
N ASP A 17 8.00 -13.69 -8.93
CA ASP A 17 7.42 -12.80 -9.96
C ASP A 17 6.84 -11.49 -9.41
N LEU A 18 7.69 -10.47 -9.21
CA LEU A 18 7.22 -9.12 -8.91
C LEU A 18 6.61 -8.54 -10.19
N LYS A 19 5.28 -8.58 -10.27
CA LYS A 19 4.53 -8.01 -11.39
C LYS A 19 4.24 -6.55 -11.12
N ILE A 20 4.80 -5.68 -11.96
CA ILE A 20 4.68 -4.24 -11.83
C ILE A 20 3.54 -3.74 -12.72
N ARG A 21 2.51 -3.17 -12.10
CA ARG A 21 1.42 -2.47 -12.78
C ARG A 21 1.78 -1.00 -12.95
N MET A 22 1.91 -0.56 -14.20
CA MET A 22 2.24 0.83 -14.55
C MET A 22 0.98 1.69 -14.59
N PHE A 23 1.17 2.99 -14.38
CA PHE A 23 0.13 3.96 -14.70
C PHE A 23 -0.22 3.88 -16.21
N PRO A 24 -1.51 3.93 -16.60
CA PRO A 24 -1.91 3.80 -18.00
C PRO A 24 -1.33 4.89 -18.91
N GLY A 25 -1.10 4.54 -20.18
CA GLY A 25 -0.60 5.47 -21.21
C GLY A 25 0.87 5.86 -21.03
N ASP A 26 1.27 6.95 -21.67
CA ASP A 26 2.68 7.36 -21.78
C ASP A 26 3.27 7.96 -20.49
N TYR A 27 2.43 8.31 -19.52
CA TYR A 27 2.86 8.87 -18.24
C TYR A 27 3.76 7.93 -17.43
N GLY A 28 3.74 6.62 -17.71
CA GLY A 28 4.58 5.62 -17.06
C GLY A 28 5.95 5.41 -17.69
N ASN A 29 6.26 6.01 -18.85
CA ASN A 29 7.45 5.65 -19.64
C ASN A 29 8.78 5.94 -18.92
N ALA A 30 8.90 7.12 -18.30
CA ALA A 30 10.10 7.48 -17.53
C ALA A 30 10.32 6.52 -16.34
N GLN A 31 9.25 6.19 -15.62
CA GLN A 31 9.31 5.23 -14.52
C GLN A 31 9.70 3.83 -15.00
N ARG A 32 9.12 3.37 -16.11
CA ARG A 32 9.46 2.07 -16.72
C ARG A 32 10.95 2.00 -17.05
N GLN A 33 11.51 3.03 -17.68
CA GLN A 33 12.94 3.09 -18.01
C GLN A 33 13.80 2.99 -16.75
N ALA A 34 13.45 3.74 -15.71
CA ALA A 34 14.17 3.72 -14.44
C ALA A 34 14.09 2.34 -13.74
N ILE A 35 12.96 1.64 -13.85
CA ILE A 35 12.79 0.29 -13.30
C ILE A 35 13.66 -0.72 -14.06
N VAL A 36 13.61 -0.70 -15.40
CA VAL A 36 14.40 -1.62 -16.25
C VAL A 36 15.90 -1.41 -16.04
N ALA A 37 16.34 -0.16 -15.86
CA ALA A 37 17.73 0.14 -15.53
C ALA A 37 18.18 -0.46 -14.18
N ALA A 38 17.29 -0.48 -13.18
CA ALA A 38 17.58 -1.04 -11.86
C ALA A 38 17.43 -2.58 -11.81
N LYS A 39 16.51 -3.14 -12.59
CA LYS A 39 16.23 -4.58 -12.65
C LYS A 39 15.82 -4.97 -14.08
N PRO A 40 16.80 -5.41 -14.91
CA PRO A 40 16.55 -5.71 -16.34
C PRO A 40 15.52 -6.82 -16.60
N ASP A 41 15.34 -7.74 -15.65
CA ASP A 41 14.38 -8.84 -15.69
C ASP A 41 13.02 -8.49 -15.05
N ALA A 42 12.76 -7.19 -14.77
CA ALA A 42 11.50 -6.73 -14.20
C ALA A 42 10.29 -7.12 -15.07
N GLN A 43 9.28 -7.71 -14.43
CA GLN A 43 8.05 -8.12 -15.10
C GLN A 43 7.00 -7.01 -14.99
N PHE A 44 6.38 -6.68 -16.10
CA PHE A 44 5.28 -5.71 -16.17
C PHE A 44 4.00 -6.42 -16.58
N GLY A 45 2.90 -6.19 -15.85
CA GLY A 45 1.58 -6.78 -16.11
C GLY A 45 0.50 -6.11 -15.25
N ASN A 46 -0.75 -6.57 -15.14
CA ASN A 46 -1.69 -6.90 -16.21
C ASN A 46 -2.69 -5.73 -16.34
N SER A 47 -3.38 -5.60 -17.48
CA SER A 47 -4.45 -4.60 -17.73
C SER A 47 -5.84 -5.01 -17.18
N GLY A 48 -5.94 -6.15 -16.50
CA GLY A 48 -7.18 -6.67 -15.94
C GLY A 48 -7.68 -5.93 -14.70
N ASP A 49 -8.76 -6.43 -14.13
CA ASP A 49 -9.34 -5.92 -12.89
C ASP A 49 -8.31 -5.94 -11.75
N ILE A 50 -8.34 -4.89 -10.94
CA ILE A 50 -7.33 -4.67 -9.91
C ILE A 50 -7.61 -5.51 -8.65
N PHE A 51 -8.87 -5.78 -8.33
CA PHE A 51 -9.25 -6.60 -7.18
C PHE A 51 -8.91 -8.06 -7.40
N ASP A 52 -9.07 -8.57 -8.63
CA ASP A 52 -8.60 -9.90 -9.00
C ASP A 52 -7.10 -10.04 -8.74
N GLN A 53 -6.32 -9.02 -9.09
CA GLN A 53 -4.87 -9.00 -8.86
C GLN A 53 -4.52 -8.93 -7.37
N TYR A 54 -5.24 -8.14 -6.57
CA TYR A 54 -5.06 -8.14 -5.12
C TYR A 54 -5.30 -9.53 -4.52
N SER A 55 -6.36 -10.22 -4.94
CA SER A 55 -6.77 -11.51 -4.37
C SER A 55 -5.75 -12.64 -4.57
N VAL A 56 -5.01 -12.63 -5.68
CA VAL A 56 -3.98 -13.64 -5.98
C VAL A 56 -2.58 -13.23 -5.51
N SER A 57 -2.42 -12.00 -5.03
CA SER A 57 -1.13 -11.47 -4.61
C SER A 57 -0.79 -11.91 -3.18
N ARG A 58 0.41 -12.45 -2.98
CA ARG A 58 0.94 -12.75 -1.64
C ARG A 58 1.07 -11.48 -0.78
N ILE A 59 1.43 -10.38 -1.43
CA ILE A 59 1.61 -9.04 -0.86
C ILE A 59 1.53 -8.01 -1.99
N VAL A 60 0.96 -6.84 -1.71
CA VAL A 60 0.87 -5.72 -2.65
C VAL A 60 1.77 -4.58 -2.17
N PHE A 61 2.54 -4.01 -3.11
CA PHE A 61 3.41 -2.88 -2.86
C PHE A 61 2.87 -1.64 -3.58
N HIS A 62 2.71 -0.54 -2.85
CA HIS A 62 2.30 0.76 -3.41
C HIS A 62 3.44 1.76 -3.27
N SER A 63 3.68 2.54 -4.33
CA SER A 63 4.81 3.47 -4.42
C SER A 63 4.46 4.93 -4.12
N TYR A 64 3.21 5.18 -3.75
CA TYR A 64 2.71 6.50 -3.36
C TYR A 64 1.35 6.37 -2.64
N LEU A 65 0.93 7.43 -1.94
CA LEU A 65 -0.34 7.48 -1.20
C LEU A 65 -1.52 7.83 -2.12
N GLY A 66 -1.90 6.90 -2.98
CA GLY A 66 -3.14 6.94 -3.78
C GLY A 66 -4.35 6.36 -3.02
N THR A 67 -5.37 5.90 -3.76
CA THR A 67 -6.49 5.14 -3.18
C THR A 67 -6.20 3.65 -3.06
N SER A 68 -5.36 3.10 -3.95
CA SER A 68 -5.12 1.66 -4.06
C SER A 68 -4.56 1.01 -2.80
N TRP A 69 -3.71 1.70 -2.05
CA TRP A 69 -3.22 1.17 -0.77
C TRP A 69 -4.31 1.15 0.30
N LEU A 70 -5.23 2.12 0.29
CA LEU A 70 -6.40 2.14 1.18
C LEU A 70 -7.33 0.97 0.89
N GLU A 71 -7.57 0.69 -0.40
CA GLU A 71 -8.35 -0.47 -0.86
C GLU A 71 -7.74 -1.77 -0.32
N THR A 72 -6.44 -2.00 -0.53
CA THR A 72 -5.76 -3.22 -0.06
C THR A 72 -5.77 -3.36 1.46
N LEU A 73 -5.61 -2.25 2.21
CA LEU A 73 -5.76 -2.29 3.67
C LEU A 73 -7.20 -2.62 4.08
N GLY A 74 -8.18 -1.98 3.43
CA GLY A 74 -9.60 -2.15 3.73
C GLY A 74 -10.10 -3.58 3.50
N ILE A 75 -9.60 -4.26 2.47
CA ILE A 75 -9.93 -5.67 2.19
C ILE A 75 -8.98 -6.68 2.86
N ASN A 76 -8.16 -6.23 3.81
CA ASN A 76 -7.22 -7.07 4.57
C ASN A 76 -6.20 -7.85 3.70
N THR A 77 -5.70 -7.23 2.63
CA THR A 77 -4.60 -7.79 1.81
C THR A 77 -3.25 -7.35 2.39
N PRO A 78 -2.25 -8.25 2.52
CA PRO A 78 -0.91 -7.85 2.95
C PRO A 78 -0.36 -6.71 2.10
N THR A 79 -0.04 -5.59 2.75
CA THR A 79 0.24 -4.33 2.06
C THR A 79 1.46 -3.65 2.64
N ILE A 80 2.39 -3.25 1.77
CA ILE A 80 3.44 -2.28 2.08
C ILE A 80 3.23 -1.07 1.16
N CYS A 81 3.26 0.13 1.71
CA CYS A 81 3.20 1.35 0.95
C CYS A 81 4.37 2.25 1.34
N PHE A 82 5.03 2.84 0.35
CA PHE A 82 6.08 3.82 0.58
C PHE A 82 5.79 5.12 -0.16
N TYR A 83 6.24 6.22 0.42
CA TYR A 83 5.98 7.55 -0.09
C TYR A 83 7.15 8.50 0.19
N ASP A 84 7.19 9.59 -0.56
CA ASP A 84 8.15 10.66 -0.38
C ASP A 84 7.66 11.64 0.69
N PRO A 85 8.32 11.75 1.86
CA PRO A 85 7.87 12.62 2.94
C PRO A 85 7.95 14.10 2.59
N ASP A 86 8.66 14.51 1.54
CA ASP A 86 8.67 15.89 1.06
C ASP A 86 7.45 16.21 0.20
N ALA A 87 6.90 15.20 -0.49
CA ALA A 87 5.68 15.32 -1.27
C ALA A 87 4.39 15.16 -0.43
N TYR A 88 4.43 14.38 0.64
CA TYR A 88 3.26 14.08 1.46
C TYR A 88 3.44 14.54 2.91
N LYS A 89 2.50 15.34 3.39
CA LYS A 89 2.41 15.76 4.80
C LYS A 89 1.06 15.34 5.38
N PHE A 90 1.08 14.92 6.64
CA PHE A 90 -0.13 14.50 7.35
C PHE A 90 -0.60 15.58 8.31
N ARG A 91 -1.91 15.65 8.48
CA ARG A 91 -2.53 16.45 9.54
C ARG A 91 -2.15 15.88 10.90
N SER A 92 -2.11 16.73 11.92
CA SER A 92 -1.73 16.34 13.28
C SER A 92 -2.62 15.23 13.86
N ASP A 93 -3.89 15.20 13.49
CA ASP A 93 -4.88 14.21 13.95
C ASP A 93 -4.79 12.85 13.23
N ALA A 94 -4.09 12.79 12.09
CA ALA A 94 -3.77 11.55 11.38
C ALA A 94 -2.41 10.98 11.82
N LYS A 95 -1.52 11.82 12.34
CA LYS A 95 -0.14 11.46 12.67
C LYS A 95 -0.01 10.22 13.57
N PRO A 96 -0.79 10.05 14.67
CA PRO A 96 -0.68 8.86 15.51
C PRO A 96 -0.96 7.54 14.74
N LEU A 97 -1.92 7.57 13.82
CA LEU A 97 -2.27 6.39 13.02
C LEU A 97 -1.23 6.11 11.93
N ILE A 98 -0.67 7.17 11.32
CA ILE A 98 0.44 7.03 10.38
C ILE A 98 1.69 6.47 11.07
N ASP A 99 2.04 7.01 12.24
CA ASP A 99 3.20 6.55 13.01
C ASP A 99 3.04 5.08 13.41
N ALA A 100 1.83 4.65 13.79
CA ALA A 100 1.53 3.25 14.08
C ALA A 100 1.73 2.34 12.86
N LEU A 101 1.25 2.76 11.67
CA LEU A 101 1.47 2.01 10.42
C LEU A 101 2.96 1.94 10.05
N THR A 102 3.73 3.00 10.32
CA THR A 102 5.18 3.01 10.11
C THR A 102 5.90 2.08 11.09
N GLN A 103 5.51 2.08 12.36
CA GLN A 103 6.10 1.23 13.38
C GLN A 103 5.96 -0.27 13.05
N VAL A 104 4.82 -0.69 12.51
CA VAL A 104 4.56 -2.10 12.14
C VAL A 104 5.08 -2.46 10.73
N GLY A 105 5.64 -1.50 10.00
CA GLY A 105 6.24 -1.68 8.68
C GLY A 105 5.25 -1.73 7.52
N ILE A 106 4.00 -1.29 7.70
CA ILE A 106 3.05 -1.10 6.59
C ILE A 106 3.44 0.14 5.78
N LEU A 107 3.76 1.25 6.45
CA LEU A 107 4.14 2.51 5.82
C LEU A 107 5.64 2.78 5.92
N HIS A 108 6.22 3.27 4.83
CA HIS A 108 7.64 3.59 4.71
C HIS A 108 7.84 4.96 4.05
N THR A 109 8.88 5.67 4.46
CA THR A 109 9.24 6.99 3.89
C THR A 109 10.21 6.89 2.73
N SER A 110 10.56 5.67 2.30
CA SER A 110 11.40 5.42 1.14
C SER A 110 11.17 4.03 0.55
N GLY A 111 11.46 3.88 -0.74
CA GLY A 111 11.52 2.59 -1.42
C GLY A 111 12.58 1.68 -0.82
N LYS A 112 13.73 2.22 -0.42
CA LYS A 112 14.77 1.47 0.31
C LYS A 112 14.26 0.81 1.59
N SER A 113 13.66 1.59 2.49
CA SER A 113 13.19 1.04 3.77
C SER A 113 12.09 0.01 3.56
N ALA A 114 11.21 0.24 2.58
CA ALA A 114 10.19 -0.73 2.19
C ALA A 114 10.78 -2.03 1.64
N ALA A 115 11.80 -1.97 0.78
CA ALA A 115 12.45 -3.16 0.22
C ALA A 115 13.18 -3.97 1.29
N ILE A 116 13.88 -3.31 2.21
CA ILE A 116 14.56 -3.96 3.34
C ILE A 116 13.53 -4.71 4.21
N HIS A 117 12.41 -4.06 4.54
CA HIS A 117 11.34 -4.72 5.30
C HIS A 117 10.71 -5.87 4.51
N ALA A 118 10.47 -5.68 3.21
CA ALA A 118 9.92 -6.70 2.33
C ALA A 118 10.81 -7.96 2.27
N ASN A 119 12.14 -7.80 2.15
CA ASN A 119 13.08 -8.91 2.17
C ASN A 119 13.06 -9.64 3.53
N LYS A 120 12.99 -8.89 4.64
CA LYS A 120 12.93 -9.45 6.00
C LYS A 120 11.71 -10.36 6.21
N ILE A 121 10.55 -10.00 5.66
CA ILE A 121 9.30 -10.76 5.82
C ILE A 121 9.06 -11.81 4.72
N ASP A 122 9.90 -11.85 3.68
CA ASP A 122 9.59 -12.59 2.44
C ASP A 122 9.36 -14.09 2.67
N GLY A 123 10.11 -14.69 3.61
CA GLY A 123 9.96 -16.09 3.98
C GLY A 123 8.60 -16.44 4.60
N ASN A 124 7.90 -15.47 5.23
CA ASN A 124 6.55 -15.68 5.74
C ASN A 124 5.78 -14.35 5.93
N VAL A 125 5.23 -13.84 4.82
CA VAL A 125 4.41 -12.62 4.81
C VAL A 125 3.21 -12.73 5.75
N GLN A 126 2.52 -13.87 5.77
CA GLN A 126 1.30 -14.06 6.57
C GLN A 126 1.60 -13.97 8.07
N ARG A 127 2.74 -14.50 8.53
CA ARG A 127 3.15 -14.39 9.94
C ARG A 127 3.32 -12.94 10.38
N TRP A 128 3.86 -12.07 9.53
CA TRP A 128 3.93 -10.64 9.81
C TRP A 128 2.52 -10.02 9.73
N TRP A 129 1.82 -10.23 8.62
CA TRP A 129 0.55 -9.57 8.34
C TRP A 129 -0.53 -9.86 9.39
N LEU A 130 -0.64 -11.11 9.82
CA LEU A 130 -1.63 -11.57 10.79
C LEU A 130 -1.20 -11.38 12.25
N SER A 131 -0.04 -10.76 12.50
CA SER A 131 0.37 -10.43 13.86
C SER A 131 -0.60 -9.41 14.49
N THR A 132 -0.78 -9.50 15.80
CA THR A 132 -1.69 -8.63 16.55
C THR A 132 -1.40 -7.16 16.32
N ASP A 133 -0.13 -6.76 16.36
CA ASP A 133 0.27 -5.36 16.20
C ASP A 133 -0.04 -4.82 14.80
N VAL A 134 0.25 -5.60 13.76
CA VAL A 134 -0.02 -5.22 12.36
C VAL A 134 -1.53 -5.09 12.13
N GLN A 135 -2.31 -6.08 12.59
CA GLN A 135 -3.76 -6.07 12.43
C GLN A 135 -4.41 -4.93 13.22
N LEU A 136 -3.94 -4.62 14.43
CA LEU A 136 -4.44 -3.51 15.24
C LEU A 136 -4.15 -2.16 14.58
N ALA A 137 -2.91 -1.93 14.15
CA ALA A 137 -2.53 -0.70 13.46
C ALA A 137 -3.34 -0.50 12.16
N ARG A 138 -3.51 -1.58 11.39
CA ARG A 138 -4.35 -1.58 10.18
C ARG A 138 -5.80 -1.23 10.49
N THR A 139 -6.44 -1.96 11.40
CA THR A 139 -7.87 -1.77 11.72
C THR A 139 -8.14 -0.35 12.22
N ASN A 140 -7.33 0.16 13.16
CA ASN A 140 -7.47 1.52 13.68
C ASN A 140 -7.34 2.59 12.57
N PHE A 141 -6.46 2.37 11.60
CA PHE A 141 -6.33 3.27 10.46
C PHE A 141 -7.53 3.15 9.50
N THR A 142 -7.92 1.93 9.12
CA THR A 142 -8.99 1.70 8.14
C THR A 142 -10.35 2.15 8.65
N GLU A 143 -10.64 2.01 9.94
CA GLU A 143 -11.91 2.49 10.52
C GLU A 143 -12.11 4.00 10.31
N LYS A 144 -11.02 4.78 10.28
CA LYS A 144 -11.06 6.24 10.11
C LYS A 144 -10.89 6.69 8.66
N PHE A 145 -10.02 6.04 7.88
CA PHE A 145 -9.57 6.55 6.58
C PHE A 145 -9.81 5.60 5.39
N ALA A 146 -10.27 4.37 5.63
CA ALA A 146 -10.52 3.38 4.59
C ALA A 146 -11.61 2.39 5.04
N ASN A 147 -12.80 2.91 5.36
CA ASN A 147 -13.89 2.10 5.90
C ASN A 147 -14.63 1.40 4.75
N PHE A 148 -14.37 0.10 4.59
CA PHE A 148 -15.03 -0.79 3.62
C PHE A 148 -16.12 -1.65 4.27
N SER A 149 -16.82 -1.13 5.28
CA SER A 149 -17.91 -1.83 5.97
C SER A 149 -19.01 -2.25 4.99
N THR A 150 -19.45 -3.50 5.08
CA THR A 150 -20.63 -3.99 4.35
C THR A 150 -21.92 -3.31 4.81
N GLU A 151 -21.90 -2.71 6.01
CA GLU A 151 -23.01 -1.98 6.62
C GLU A 151 -22.98 -0.48 6.31
N TRP A 152 -22.21 -0.04 5.30
CA TRP A 152 -22.03 1.38 4.97
C TRP A 152 -23.37 2.12 4.84
N LYS A 153 -24.40 1.50 4.24
CA LYS A 153 -25.71 2.13 4.04
C LYS A 153 -26.38 2.47 5.37
N SER A 154 -26.33 1.54 6.32
CA SER A 154 -26.89 1.71 7.67
C SER A 154 -26.10 2.75 8.47
N GLN A 155 -24.77 2.77 8.32
CA GLN A 155 -23.89 3.75 8.95
C GLN A 155 -24.20 5.16 8.44
N TRP A 156 -24.20 5.36 7.12
CA TRP A 156 -24.51 6.67 6.52
C TRP A 156 -25.93 7.14 6.81
N HIS A 157 -26.92 6.23 6.82
CA HIS A 157 -28.28 6.59 7.21
C HIS A 157 -28.33 7.16 8.63
N ARG A 158 -27.58 6.55 9.57
CA ARG A 158 -27.50 7.03 10.95
C ARG A 158 -26.87 8.42 11.02
N GLU A 159 -25.69 8.60 10.41
CA GLU A 159 -24.97 9.87 10.41
C GLU A 159 -25.84 11.02 9.85
N PHE A 160 -26.47 10.80 8.69
CA PHE A 160 -27.34 11.82 8.11
C PHE A 160 -28.60 12.08 8.95
N SER A 161 -29.15 11.04 9.59
CA SER A 161 -30.31 11.21 10.48
C SER A 161 -29.97 12.02 11.72
N GLU A 162 -28.75 11.92 12.23
CA GLU A 162 -28.28 12.70 13.38
C GLU A 162 -28.04 14.16 12.99
N LEU A 163 -27.40 14.41 11.85
CA LEU A 163 -27.16 15.77 11.32
C LEU A 163 -28.45 16.52 10.96
N LEU A 164 -29.51 15.82 10.54
CA LEU A 164 -30.80 16.44 10.23
C LEU A 164 -31.63 16.77 11.49
N LYS A 165 -31.24 16.25 12.66
CA LYS A 165 -31.90 16.54 13.94
C LYS A 165 -31.24 17.69 14.71
N SER A 166 -30.00 18.05 14.37
CA SER A 166 -29.23 19.17 14.93
C SER A 166 -29.52 20.47 14.20
#